data_AF-A0A4R8PX46-F1
#
_entry.id   AF-A0A4R8PX46-F1
#
_cell.length_a   1.000
_cell.length_b   1.000
_cell.length_c   1.000
_cell.angle_alpha   90.00
_cell.angle_beta   90.00
_cell.angle_gamma   90.00
#
_symmetry.space_group_name_H-M   'P 1'
#
loop_
_entity.id
_entity.type
_entity.pdbx_description
1 polymer ?
#
loop_
_entity_poly.entity_id
_entity_poly.type
_entity_poly.pdbx_seq_one_letter_code
_entity_poly.pdbx_strand_id
1 'polypeptide(L)'
;MIHFFDLPREVRDLIYEQYVSIPGGYVLGDFERNTLKGADGTPIDLSLMRTCKAIAREMKGVALASNTLNFSTFYSEDHRTAAGRFDIMINEFHSLMGFFFEKAGHASFVPDDVWAEMRRAYPMFGPYIDVVKSKPSIINLGPEGSCGETPSVFRSFIQFAMQTITSHEDLLDPKLYARFRNDFCKRDSFESGVNFNVDTWIIPTAHMVEDMV
;
A
#
# COMPACT_ATOMS: atom_id res chain seq x y z
N MET A 1 -34.27 -12.36 -30.35
CA MET A 1 -32.86 -12.55 -30.76
C MET A 1 -32.30 -13.57 -29.78
N ILE A 2 -31.70 -14.66 -30.25
CA ILE A 2 -31.15 -15.70 -29.36
C ILE A 2 -29.70 -15.34 -29.09
N HIS A 3 -29.35 -15.14 -27.82
CA HIS A 3 -27.99 -14.87 -27.36
C HIS A 3 -27.28 -16.19 -27.04
N PHE A 4 -25.94 -16.17 -27.05
CA PHE A 4 -25.14 -17.37 -26.80
C PHE A 4 -25.39 -17.99 -25.42
N PHE A 5 -25.68 -17.17 -24.41
CA PHE A 5 -26.03 -17.65 -23.06
C PHE A 5 -27.47 -18.16 -22.92
N ASP A 6 -28.32 -17.94 -23.93
CA ASP A 6 -29.67 -18.51 -24.00
C ASP A 6 -29.62 -19.98 -24.44
N LEU A 7 -28.48 -20.45 -24.92
CA LEU A 7 -28.27 -21.86 -25.23
C LEU A 7 -28.19 -22.68 -23.93
N PRO A 8 -28.84 -23.87 -23.88
CA PRO A 8 -28.68 -24.82 -22.79
C PRO A 8 -27.20 -25.08 -22.48
N ARG A 9 -26.91 -25.35 -21.21
CA ARG A 9 -25.52 -25.51 -20.74
C ARG A 9 -24.81 -26.61 -21.52
N GLU A 10 -25.53 -27.68 -21.82
CA GLU A 10 -25.08 -28.84 -22.58
C GLU A 10 -24.61 -28.45 -23.99
N VAL A 11 -25.32 -27.53 -24.65
CA VAL A 11 -24.96 -27.05 -26.00
C VAL A 11 -23.72 -26.15 -25.93
N ARG A 12 -23.62 -25.31 -24.89
CA ARG A 12 -22.43 -24.47 -24.69
C ARG A 12 -21.20 -25.30 -24.37
N ASP A 13 -21.33 -26.36 -23.58
CA ASP A 13 -20.23 -27.26 -23.24
C ASP A 13 -19.72 -28.01 -24.47
N LEU A 14 -20.60 -28.46 -25.38
CA LEU A 14 -20.20 -29.04 -26.67
C LEU A 14 -19.39 -28.05 -27.53
N ILE A 15 -19.76 -26.76 -27.52
CA ILE A 15 -19.05 -25.71 -28.25
C ILE A 15 -17.69 -25.43 -27.60
N TYR A 16 -17.63 -25.35 -26.27
CA TYR A 16 -16.37 -25.14 -25.54
C TYR A 16 -15.40 -26.30 -25.71
N GLU A 17 -15.90 -27.54 -25.76
CA GLU A 17 -15.11 -28.73 -26.00
C GLU A 17 -14.30 -28.63 -27.29
N GLN A 18 -14.86 -28.04 -28.35
CA GLN A 18 -14.14 -27.82 -29.61
C GLN A 18 -12.96 -26.84 -29.50
N TYR A 19 -12.92 -25.96 -28.50
CA TYR A 19 -11.82 -25.02 -28.29
C TYR A 19 -10.73 -25.55 -27.36
N VAL A 20 -11.04 -26.59 -26.56
CA VAL A 20 -10.13 -27.10 -25.51
C VAL A 20 -9.61 -28.49 -25.83
N SER A 21 -10.29 -29.27 -26.67
CA SER A 21 -9.94 -30.64 -26.96
C SER A 21 -8.90 -30.74 -28.08
N ILE A 22 -7.74 -31.29 -27.73
CA ILE A 22 -6.71 -31.72 -28.68
C ILE A 22 -6.47 -33.24 -28.51
N PRO A 23 -6.07 -33.97 -29.57
CA PRO A 23 -5.74 -35.39 -29.45
C PRO A 23 -4.69 -35.64 -28.36
N GLY A 24 -4.98 -36.54 -27.42
CA GLY A 24 -4.11 -36.84 -26.29
C GLY A 24 -4.13 -35.82 -25.14
N GLY A 25 -4.80 -34.68 -25.31
CA GLY A 25 -4.97 -33.65 -24.28
C GLY A 25 -3.71 -32.83 -24.01
N TYR A 26 -3.75 -32.05 -22.92
CA TYR A 26 -2.62 -31.25 -22.46
C TYR A 26 -1.90 -31.95 -21.31
N VAL A 27 -0.57 -31.92 -21.35
CA VAL A 27 0.33 -32.45 -20.33
C VAL A 27 1.12 -31.32 -19.70
N LEU A 28 1.46 -31.46 -18.42
CA LEU A 28 2.45 -30.58 -17.80
C LEU A 28 3.80 -30.87 -18.47
N GLY A 29 4.41 -29.85 -19.07
CA GLY A 29 5.75 -29.95 -19.64
C GLY A 29 6.82 -30.02 -18.55
N ASP A 30 8.01 -29.54 -18.88
CA ASP A 30 9.15 -29.48 -17.95
C ASP A 30 8.74 -28.85 -16.61
N PHE A 31 8.90 -29.61 -15.52
CA PHE A 31 8.45 -29.26 -14.17
C PHE A 31 9.07 -27.94 -13.70
N GLU A 32 10.31 -27.65 -14.12
CA GLU A 32 10.99 -26.40 -13.76
C GLU A 32 10.40 -25.17 -14.46
N ARG A 33 9.72 -25.35 -15.59
CA ARG A 33 9.18 -24.24 -16.39
C ARG A 33 7.69 -23.98 -16.16
N ASN A 34 6.98 -24.88 -15.46
CA ASN A 34 5.53 -24.82 -15.23
C ASN A 34 4.72 -24.52 -16.52
N THR A 35 5.18 -25.03 -17.67
CA THR A 35 4.52 -24.81 -18.96
C THR A 35 3.63 -25.98 -19.34
N LEU A 36 2.36 -25.71 -19.63
CA LEU A 36 1.42 -26.67 -20.22
C LEU A 36 1.72 -26.85 -21.72
N LYS A 37 1.68 -28.09 -22.24
CA LYS A 37 1.93 -28.43 -23.65
C LYS A 37 0.94 -29.50 -24.13
N GLY A 38 0.77 -29.66 -25.44
CA GLY A 38 0.04 -30.80 -26.00
C GLY A 38 0.76 -32.11 -25.74
N ALA A 39 0.00 -33.20 -25.61
CA ALA A 39 0.54 -34.55 -25.36
C ALA A 39 1.46 -35.06 -26.50
N ASP A 40 1.32 -34.50 -27.69
CA ASP A 40 2.19 -34.72 -28.85
C ASP A 40 3.48 -33.84 -28.84
N GLY A 41 3.68 -33.07 -27.77
CA GLY A 41 4.82 -32.15 -27.61
C GLY A 41 4.60 -30.78 -28.26
N THR A 42 3.44 -30.50 -28.85
CA THR A 42 3.13 -29.20 -29.45
C THR A 42 2.88 -28.12 -28.39
N PRO A 43 3.10 -26.83 -28.72
CA PRO A 43 2.68 -25.73 -27.85
C PRO A 43 1.16 -25.73 -27.62
N ILE A 44 0.70 -25.03 -26.57
CA ILE A 44 -0.74 -24.81 -26.32
C ILE A 44 -1.41 -24.26 -27.58
N ASP A 45 -2.59 -24.79 -27.91
CA ASP A 45 -3.33 -24.31 -29.06
C ASP A 45 -3.61 -22.80 -28.92
N LEU A 46 -3.22 -22.06 -29.97
CA LEU A 46 -3.43 -20.64 -30.07
C LEU A 46 -4.91 -20.28 -30.04
N SER A 47 -5.79 -21.17 -30.50
CA SER A 47 -7.24 -21.03 -30.42
C SER A 47 -7.70 -20.91 -28.97
N LEU A 48 -7.29 -21.85 -28.10
CA LEU A 48 -7.55 -21.85 -26.67
C LEU A 48 -7.05 -20.56 -26.00
N MET A 49 -5.80 -20.18 -26.25
CA MET A 49 -5.23 -18.96 -25.68
C MET A 49 -6.01 -17.71 -26.12
N ARG A 50 -6.40 -17.63 -27.40
CA ARG A 50 -7.14 -16.49 -27.94
C ARG A 50 -8.55 -16.42 -27.38
N THR A 51 -9.25 -17.55 -27.26
CA THR A 51 -10.59 -17.62 -26.68
C THR A 51 -10.57 -17.17 -25.21
N CYS A 52 -9.63 -17.66 -24.40
CA CYS A 52 -9.49 -17.21 -23.00
C CYS A 52 -9.21 -15.70 -22.91
N LYS A 53 -8.33 -15.17 -23.78
CA LYS A 53 -8.05 -13.72 -23.82
C LYS A 53 -9.26 -12.91 -24.29
N ALA A 54 -10.04 -13.39 -25.25
CA ALA A 54 -11.24 -12.73 -25.73
C ALA A 54 -12.30 -12.66 -24.63
N ILE A 55 -12.60 -13.78 -23.98
CA ILE A 55 -13.53 -13.84 -22.83
C ILE A 55 -13.06 -12.90 -21.71
N ALA A 56 -11.77 -12.92 -21.34
CA ALA A 56 -11.25 -12.03 -20.31
C ALA A 56 -11.40 -10.54 -20.67
N ARG A 57 -11.22 -10.17 -21.95
CA ARG A 57 -11.43 -8.81 -22.44
C ARG A 57 -12.89 -8.41 -22.46
N GLU A 58 -13.78 -9.30 -22.90
CA GLU A 58 -15.22 -9.08 -22.94
C GLU A 58 -15.82 -8.96 -21.53
N MET A 59 -15.28 -9.72 -20.57
CA MET A 59 -15.68 -9.64 -19.16
C MET A 59 -15.09 -8.43 -18.42
N LYS A 60 -14.08 -7.76 -18.98
CA LYS A 60 -13.46 -6.59 -18.36
C LYS A 60 -14.48 -5.46 -18.26
N GLY A 61 -14.75 -5.01 -17.04
CA GLY A 61 -15.73 -3.95 -16.78
C GLY A 61 -17.18 -4.45 -16.73
N VAL A 62 -17.50 -5.69 -17.12
CA VAL A 62 -18.83 -6.30 -16.93
C VAL A 62 -18.84 -7.20 -15.70
N ALA A 63 -17.75 -7.93 -15.45
CA ALA A 63 -17.65 -8.93 -14.38
C ALA A 63 -18.04 -8.41 -12.99
N LEU A 64 -17.75 -7.14 -12.72
CA LEU A 64 -18.03 -6.47 -11.45
C LEU A 64 -19.08 -5.36 -11.57
N ALA A 65 -19.49 -4.97 -12.78
CA ALA A 65 -20.49 -3.90 -12.97
C ALA A 65 -21.93 -4.42 -12.95
N SER A 66 -22.14 -5.71 -13.24
CA SER A 66 -23.48 -6.31 -13.23
C SER A 66 -24.04 -6.54 -11.83
N ASN A 67 -23.21 -6.43 -10.78
CA ASN A 67 -23.62 -6.66 -9.41
C ASN A 67 -23.22 -5.47 -8.53
N THR A 68 -24.10 -5.08 -7.62
CA THR A 68 -23.74 -4.16 -6.53
C THR A 68 -22.72 -4.86 -5.63
N LEU A 69 -21.47 -4.38 -5.65
CA LEU A 69 -20.45 -4.84 -4.73
C LEU A 69 -20.73 -4.25 -3.34
N ASN A 70 -21.14 -5.10 -2.41
CA ASN A 70 -21.31 -4.71 -1.02
C ASN A 70 -20.00 -4.97 -0.27
N PHE A 71 -19.26 -3.91 0.02
CA PHE A 71 -18.14 -3.96 0.94
C PHE A 71 -18.66 -3.72 2.35
N SER A 72 -18.46 -4.67 3.25
CA SER A 72 -18.71 -4.51 4.68
C SER A 72 -17.40 -4.60 5.44
N THR A 73 -17.19 -3.71 6.40
CA THR A 73 -16.10 -3.85 7.36
C THR A 73 -16.36 -5.06 8.25
N PHE A 74 -15.34 -5.88 8.49
CA PHE A 74 -15.44 -6.96 9.48
C PHE A 74 -15.83 -6.36 10.85
N TYR A 75 -16.94 -6.84 11.41
CA TYR A 75 -17.41 -6.45 12.74
C TYR A 75 -17.65 -7.70 13.59
N SER A 76 -17.02 -7.73 14.76
CA SER A 76 -17.37 -8.67 15.84
C SER A 76 -17.24 -7.94 17.18
N GLU A 77 -18.13 -8.26 18.13
CA GLU A 77 -18.09 -7.65 19.47
C GLU A 77 -16.72 -7.89 20.14
N ASP A 78 -16.15 -9.07 19.95
CA ASP A 78 -14.85 -9.46 20.51
C ASP A 78 -13.71 -8.57 20.03
N HIS A 79 -13.74 -8.14 18.75
CA HIS A 79 -12.66 -7.34 18.16
C HIS A 79 -12.95 -5.85 18.18
N ARG A 80 -14.19 -5.41 18.46
CA ARG A 80 -14.59 -4.00 18.43
C ARG A 80 -13.72 -3.13 19.32
N THR A 81 -13.52 -3.55 20.57
CA THR A 81 -12.73 -2.78 21.54
C THR A 81 -11.26 -2.73 21.16
N ALA A 82 -10.70 -3.85 20.67
CA ALA A 82 -9.31 -3.92 20.22
C ALA A 82 -9.07 -3.04 18.99
N ALA A 83 -9.94 -3.13 17.98
CA ALA A 83 -9.87 -2.31 16.78
C ALA A 83 -9.99 -0.81 17.09
N GLY A 84 -10.89 -0.41 17.99
CA GLY A 84 -11.03 0.99 18.41
C GLY A 84 -9.81 1.50 19.17
N ARG A 85 -9.25 0.70 20.09
CA ARG A 85 -8.00 1.07 20.79
C ARG A 85 -6.82 1.17 19.84
N PHE A 86 -6.74 0.26 18.87
CA PHE A 86 -5.71 0.28 17.85
C PHE A 86 -5.82 1.51 16.94
N ASP A 87 -7.03 1.86 16.50
CA ASP A 87 -7.25 3.08 15.71
C ASP A 87 -6.81 4.34 16.48
N ILE A 88 -7.16 4.45 17.76
CA ILE A 88 -6.68 5.55 18.63
C ILE A 88 -5.15 5.55 18.69
N MET A 89 -4.53 4.41 18.97
CA MET A 89 -3.07 4.28 19.06
C MET A 89 -2.38 4.69 17.75
N ILE A 90 -2.89 4.25 16.61
CA ILE A 90 -2.34 4.56 15.29
C ILE A 90 -2.52 6.05 14.95
N ASN A 91 -3.66 6.65 15.29
CA ASN A 91 -3.89 8.07 15.09
C ASN A 91 -2.96 8.93 15.96
N GLU A 92 -2.74 8.55 17.23
CA GLU A 92 -1.76 9.21 18.11
C GLU A 92 -0.34 9.07 17.58
N PHE A 93 0.04 7.88 17.11
CA PHE A 93 1.34 7.63 16.50
C PHE A 93 1.58 8.52 15.27
N HIS A 94 0.63 8.57 14.34
CA HIS A 94 0.76 9.42 13.15
C HIS A 94 0.81 10.91 13.49
N SER A 95 0.05 11.34 14.50
CA SER A 95 0.06 12.73 14.98
C SER A 95 1.42 13.08 15.60
N LEU A 96 1.99 12.18 16.39
CA LEU A 96 3.32 12.33 16.98
C LEU A 96 4.42 12.39 15.91
N MET A 97 4.35 11.53 14.89
CA MET A 97 5.31 11.55 13.78
C MET A 97 5.24 12.84 12.97
N GLY A 98 4.03 13.35 12.69
CA GLY A 98 3.84 14.66 12.07
C GLY A 98 4.45 15.79 12.91
N PHE A 99 4.20 15.77 14.22
CA PHE A 99 4.78 16.73 15.15
C PHE A 99 6.30 16.70 15.16
N PHE A 100 6.93 15.52 15.19
CA PHE A 100 8.38 15.41 15.14
C PHE A 100 8.97 15.96 13.85
N PHE A 101 8.34 15.68 12.71
CA PHE A 101 8.77 16.23 11.43
C PHE A 101 8.71 17.76 11.39
N GLU A 102 7.62 18.36 11.87
CA GLU A 102 7.48 19.82 11.98
C GLU A 102 8.58 20.42 12.88
N LYS A 103 8.83 19.79 14.03
CA LYS A 103 9.90 20.23 14.96
C LYS A 103 11.30 20.09 14.37
N ALA A 104 11.56 19.04 13.58
CA ALA A 104 12.82 18.88 12.85
C ALA A 104 13.03 20.03 11.84
N GLY A 105 11.96 20.45 11.16
CA GLY A 105 11.94 21.64 10.30
C GLY A 105 12.41 22.92 11.00
N HIS A 106 12.03 23.11 12.25
CA HIS A 106 12.38 24.31 13.02
C HIS A 106 13.77 24.25 13.65
N ALA A 107 14.23 23.06 14.00
CA ALA A 107 15.48 22.87 14.71
C ALA A 107 16.73 23.12 13.83
N SER A 108 16.54 23.41 12.53
CA SER A 108 17.58 23.88 11.59
C SER A 108 18.81 22.97 11.48
N PHE A 109 18.68 21.70 11.88
CA PHE A 109 19.75 20.69 11.79
C PHE A 109 19.68 19.85 10.51
N VAL A 110 18.55 19.91 9.78
CA VAL A 110 18.34 19.17 8.54
C VAL A 110 18.88 20.01 7.37
N PRO A 111 19.92 19.54 6.65
CA PRO A 111 20.50 20.30 5.55
C PRO A 111 19.62 20.31 4.28
N ASP A 112 19.89 21.26 3.39
CA ASP A 112 19.06 21.53 2.21
C ASP A 112 19.02 20.38 1.18
N ASP A 113 20.06 19.54 1.13
CA ASP A 113 20.13 18.34 0.32
C ASP A 113 19.11 17.28 0.75
N VAL A 114 19.00 17.05 2.06
CA VAL A 114 18.00 16.16 2.68
C VAL A 114 16.59 16.66 2.39
N TRP A 115 16.35 17.98 2.49
CA TRP A 115 15.07 18.59 2.08
C TRP A 115 14.78 18.42 0.58
N ALA A 116 15.80 18.54 -0.27
CA ALA A 116 15.66 18.38 -1.72
C ALA A 116 15.34 16.93 -2.10
N GLU A 117 15.87 15.94 -1.38
CA GLU A 117 15.53 14.53 -1.55
C GLU A 117 14.05 14.27 -1.26
N MET A 118 13.54 14.73 -0.12
CA MET A 118 12.12 14.61 0.24
C MET A 118 11.21 15.21 -0.82
N ARG A 119 11.56 16.41 -1.30
CA ARG A 119 10.81 17.10 -2.36
C ARG A 119 10.83 16.34 -3.68
N ARG A 120 11.95 15.68 -4.01
CA ARG A 120 12.06 14.88 -5.23
C ARG A 120 11.19 13.62 -5.16
N ALA A 121 11.15 12.97 -4.00
CA ALA A 121 10.34 11.78 -3.78
C ALA A 121 8.84 12.08 -3.71
N TYR A 122 8.47 13.19 -3.06
CA TYR A 122 7.08 13.60 -2.87
C TYR A 122 6.83 15.05 -3.31
N PRO A 123 6.83 15.34 -4.63
CA PRO A 123 6.71 16.70 -5.14
C PRO A 123 5.38 17.37 -4.78
N MET A 124 4.30 16.61 -4.63
CA MET A 124 2.99 17.12 -4.20
C MET A 124 3.02 17.80 -2.83
N PHE A 125 3.95 17.39 -1.95
CA PHE A 125 4.13 17.98 -0.61
C PHE A 125 5.19 19.08 -0.59
N GLY A 126 5.68 19.53 -1.75
CA GLY A 126 6.62 20.66 -1.86
C GLY A 126 6.17 21.92 -1.10
N PRO A 127 4.92 22.40 -1.29
CA PRO A 127 4.40 23.54 -0.54
C PRO A 127 4.33 23.31 0.97
N TYR A 128 4.05 22.07 1.40
CA TYR A 128 4.04 21.70 2.81
C TYR A 128 5.46 21.78 3.40
N ILE A 129 6.46 21.23 2.69
CA ILE A 129 7.87 21.34 3.08
C ILE A 129 8.30 22.81 3.20
N ASP A 130 7.90 23.67 2.27
CA ASP A 130 8.22 25.11 2.34
C ASP A 130 7.61 25.80 3.57
N VAL A 131 6.39 25.41 3.95
CA VAL A 131 5.72 25.91 5.16
C VAL A 131 6.45 25.44 6.43
N VAL A 132 6.80 24.15 6.49
CA VAL A 132 7.55 23.57 7.62
C VAL A 132 8.91 24.25 7.81
N LYS A 133 9.60 24.57 6.71
CA LYS A 133 10.88 25.30 6.74
C LYS A 133 10.75 26.77 7.17
N SER A 134 9.60 27.41 6.91
CA SER A 134 9.48 28.87 7.01
C SER A 134 8.72 29.39 8.25
N LYS A 135 7.85 28.59 8.89
CA LYS A 135 6.98 29.07 9.98
C LYS A 135 7.18 28.28 11.27
N PRO A 136 7.56 28.91 12.41
CA PRO A 136 8.00 28.22 13.64
C PRO A 136 6.89 27.54 14.47
N SER A 137 5.63 27.59 14.06
CA SER A 137 4.52 27.12 14.89
C SER A 137 3.22 26.98 14.10
N ILE A 138 3.11 25.94 13.29
CA ILE A 138 1.79 25.45 12.88
C ILE A 138 1.65 24.04 13.44
N ILE A 139 0.76 23.89 14.41
CA ILE A 139 0.29 22.59 14.88
C ILE A 139 -0.89 22.23 13.98
N ASN A 140 -0.89 21.03 13.40
CA ASN A 140 -1.99 20.41 12.62
C ASN A 140 -2.15 20.89 11.16
N LEU A 141 -1.19 20.61 10.30
CA LEU A 141 -1.37 20.72 8.84
C LEU A 141 -1.89 19.44 8.15
N GLY A 142 -2.37 18.45 8.90
CA GLY A 142 -3.24 17.44 8.27
C GLY A 142 -4.02 16.53 9.21
N PRO A 143 -5.23 16.06 8.81
CA PRO A 143 -6.04 16.40 7.62
C PRO A 143 -7.30 17.23 8.00
N GLU A 144 -7.98 18.00 7.14
CA GLU A 144 -8.39 17.72 5.76
C GLU A 144 -7.73 18.58 4.67
N GLY A 145 -7.44 17.93 3.52
CA GLY A 145 -6.96 18.59 2.30
C GLY A 145 -5.45 18.80 2.20
N SER A 146 -4.64 17.98 2.87
CA SER A 146 -3.16 17.96 2.87
C SER A 146 -2.59 17.94 1.46
N CYS A 147 -2.52 19.12 0.84
CA CYS A 147 -2.26 19.31 -0.58
C CYS A 147 -3.24 18.58 -1.53
N GLY A 148 -4.44 18.23 -1.06
CA GLY A 148 -5.44 17.48 -1.84
C GLY A 148 -5.27 15.95 -1.83
N GLU A 149 -4.29 15.43 -1.09
CA GLU A 149 -3.99 13.99 -1.02
C GLU A 149 -4.75 13.28 0.12
N THR A 150 -4.87 11.95 0.02
CA THR A 150 -5.50 11.13 1.06
C THR A 150 -4.63 11.06 2.32
N PRO A 151 -5.22 10.84 3.52
CA PRO A 151 -4.46 10.71 4.76
C PRO A 151 -3.38 9.62 4.71
N SER A 152 -3.59 8.52 3.98
CA SER A 152 -2.59 7.46 3.84
C SER A 152 -1.35 7.94 3.08
N VAL A 153 -1.53 8.71 2.01
CA VAL A 153 -0.40 9.28 1.23
C VAL A 153 0.39 10.27 2.09
N PHE A 154 -0.28 11.09 2.89
CA PHE A 154 0.39 12.00 3.84
C PHE A 154 1.18 11.23 4.91
N ARG A 155 0.59 10.16 5.49
CA ARG A 155 1.28 9.31 6.47
C ARG A 155 2.53 8.65 5.88
N SER A 156 2.45 8.13 4.65
CA SER A 156 3.59 7.56 3.94
C SER A 156 4.69 8.59 3.67
N PHE A 157 4.32 9.82 3.33
CA PHE A 157 5.27 10.91 3.19
C PHE A 157 5.98 11.24 4.50
N ILE A 158 5.24 11.40 5.61
CA ILE A 158 5.85 11.67 6.92
C ILE A 158 6.80 10.55 7.33
N GLN A 159 6.39 9.29 7.16
CA GLN A 159 7.26 8.15 7.45
C GLN A 159 8.54 8.17 6.61
N PHE A 160 8.41 8.38 5.30
CA PHE A 160 9.55 8.51 4.39
C PHE A 160 10.47 9.65 4.81
N ALA A 161 9.93 10.84 5.07
CA ALA A 161 10.74 12.00 5.43
C ALA A 161 11.52 11.75 6.73
N MET A 162 10.89 11.14 7.73
CA MET A 162 11.56 10.80 8.98
C MET A 162 12.66 9.75 8.78
N GLN A 163 12.42 8.73 7.94
CA GLN A 163 13.44 7.75 7.55
C GLN A 163 14.60 8.41 6.82
N THR A 164 14.33 9.33 5.89
CA THR A 164 15.36 10.09 5.15
C THR A 164 16.21 10.94 6.09
N ILE A 165 15.63 11.60 7.09
CA ILE A 165 16.39 12.37 8.11
C ILE A 165 17.31 11.43 8.89
N THR A 166 16.79 10.31 9.39
CA THR A 166 17.59 9.36 10.17
C THR A 166 18.67 8.66 9.35
N SER A 167 18.41 8.41 8.06
CA SER A 167 19.37 7.75 7.17
C SER A 167 20.56 8.65 6.80
N HIS A 168 20.41 9.96 6.98
CA HIS A 168 21.45 10.97 6.77
C HIS A 168 21.91 11.59 8.10
N GLU A 169 21.91 10.81 9.20
CA GLU A 169 22.35 11.28 10.53
C GLU A 169 23.77 11.88 10.51
N ASP A 170 24.63 11.37 9.63
CA ASP A 170 25.99 11.84 9.42
C ASP A 170 26.08 13.27 8.86
N LEU A 171 25.03 13.75 8.19
CA LEU A 171 24.95 15.09 7.63
C LEU A 171 24.32 16.11 8.58
N LEU A 172 23.69 15.67 9.68
CA LEU A 172 22.99 16.54 10.62
C LEU A 172 23.95 17.29 11.54
N ASP A 173 23.60 18.51 11.97
CA ASP A 173 24.33 19.20 13.04
C ASP A 173 24.22 18.37 14.35
N PRO A 174 25.32 17.81 14.88
CA PRO A 174 25.23 16.87 16.00
C PRO A 174 24.73 17.52 17.30
N LYS A 175 24.99 18.81 17.51
CA LYS A 175 24.57 19.52 18.73
C LYS A 175 23.08 19.83 18.68
N LEU A 176 22.62 20.34 17.55
CA LEU A 176 21.20 20.66 17.34
C LEU A 176 20.35 19.39 17.29
N TYR A 177 20.85 18.34 16.66
CA TYR A 177 20.16 17.05 16.62
C TYR A 177 20.09 16.37 17.99
N ALA A 178 21.19 16.37 18.77
CA ALA A 178 21.16 15.86 20.14
C ALA A 178 20.19 16.64 21.04
N ARG A 179 20.13 17.97 20.88
CA ARG A 179 19.16 18.82 21.59
C ARG A 179 17.72 18.49 21.19
N PHE A 180 17.43 18.42 19.89
CA PHE A 180 16.13 18.02 19.39
C PHE A 180 15.70 16.67 19.96
N ARG A 181 16.63 15.70 19.98
CA ARG A 181 16.37 14.37 20.56
C ARG A 181 16.00 14.51 22.03
N ASN A 182 16.80 15.20 22.84
CA ASN A 182 16.51 15.36 24.28
C ASN A 182 15.20 16.11 24.58
N ASP A 183 14.88 17.14 23.79
CA ASP A 183 13.73 18.02 24.04
C ASP A 183 12.40 17.40 23.61
N PHE A 184 12.41 16.53 22.59
CA PHE A 184 11.17 16.03 21.96
C PHE A 184 11.09 14.50 21.85
N CYS A 185 12.22 13.79 21.85
CA CYS A 185 12.29 12.35 21.56
C CYS A 185 12.94 11.59 22.71
N LYS A 186 12.17 10.81 23.49
CA LYS A 186 12.83 9.77 24.30
C LYS A 186 13.54 8.83 23.32
N ARG A 187 14.85 8.61 23.50
CA ARG A 187 15.74 7.98 22.51
C ARG A 187 15.15 6.68 21.93
N ASP A 188 14.51 5.88 22.78
CA ASP A 188 13.95 4.58 22.43
C ASP A 188 12.63 4.66 21.64
N SER A 189 11.85 5.75 21.75
CA SER A 189 10.54 5.89 21.07
C SER A 189 10.62 6.47 19.66
N PHE A 190 11.73 7.14 19.32
CA PHE A 190 11.89 7.80 18.02
C PHE A 190 12.39 6.84 16.96
N GLU A 191 13.48 6.12 17.22
CA GLU A 191 14.06 5.15 16.28
C GLU A 191 13.15 3.94 16.06
N SER A 192 12.43 3.50 17.11
CA SER A 192 11.35 2.51 16.98
C SER A 192 10.20 3.02 16.13
N GLY A 193 9.77 4.27 16.34
CA GLY A 193 8.70 4.90 15.57
C GLY A 193 9.03 5.11 14.08
N VAL A 194 10.26 5.50 13.74
CA VAL A 194 10.66 5.70 12.32
C VAL A 194 10.60 4.40 11.51
N ASN A 195 10.93 3.28 12.16
CA ASN A 195 10.90 1.95 11.55
C ASN A 195 9.57 1.21 11.75
N PHE A 196 8.62 1.84 12.45
CA PHE A 196 7.32 1.27 12.72
C PHE A 196 6.49 1.20 11.44
N ASN A 197 6.36 0.01 10.87
CA ASN A 197 5.51 -0.25 9.72
C ASN A 197 4.33 -1.12 10.14
N VAL A 198 3.14 -0.52 10.14
CA VAL A 198 1.91 -1.22 10.47
C VAL A 198 1.14 -1.48 9.19
N ASP A 199 0.91 -2.76 8.91
CA ASP A 199 -0.08 -3.10 7.90
C ASP A 199 -1.47 -2.72 8.42
N THR A 200 -2.01 -1.62 7.89
CA THR A 200 -3.33 -1.10 8.26
C THR A 200 -4.47 -2.06 7.91
N TRP A 201 -4.20 -3.13 7.16
CA TRP A 201 -5.17 -4.16 6.79
C TRP A 201 -5.21 -5.34 7.76
N ILE A 202 -4.35 -5.36 8.78
CA ILE A 202 -4.29 -6.42 9.79
C ILE A 202 -4.83 -5.88 11.13
N ILE A 203 -5.75 -6.62 11.74
CA ILE A 203 -6.11 -6.40 13.15
C ILE A 203 -4.96 -7.00 13.97
N PRO A 204 -4.17 -6.18 14.67
CA PRO A 204 -3.02 -6.69 15.40
C PRO A 204 -3.49 -7.61 16.54
N THR A 205 -2.78 -8.71 16.71
CA THR A 205 -2.93 -9.55 17.89
C THR A 205 -2.16 -8.94 19.06
N ALA A 206 -2.48 -9.35 20.29
CA ALA A 206 -1.73 -8.89 21.48
C ALA A 206 -0.21 -9.12 21.33
N HIS A 207 0.18 -10.26 20.75
CA HIS A 207 1.58 -10.58 20.47
C HIS A 207 2.22 -9.62 19.45
N MET A 208 1.51 -9.24 18.40
CA MET A 208 2.00 -8.26 17.43
C MET A 208 2.20 -6.88 18.06
N VAL A 209 1.38 -6.50 19.04
CA VAL A 209 1.54 -5.24 19.78
C VAL A 209 2.72 -5.30 20.77
N GLU A 210 3.05 -6.47 21.29
CA GLU A 210 4.22 -6.66 22.16
C GLU A 210 5.54 -6.64 21.38
N ASP A 211 5.58 -7.24 20.19
CA ASP A 211 6.75 -7.20 19.30
C ASP A 211 7.01 -5.82 18.67
N MET A 212 6.06 -4.90 18.87
CA MET A 212 6.05 -3.53 18.35
C MET A 212 6.70 -2.50 19.30
N VAL A 213 7.02 -2.89 20.55
CA VAL A 213 7.59 -2.05 21.61
C VAL A 213 9.05 -2.41 21.85
#